data_AF-A0AAD0YXW1-F1
#
_entry.id   AF-A0AAD0YXW1-F1
#
_cell.length_a   1.000
_cell.length_b   1.000
_cell.length_c   1.000
_cell.angle_alpha   90.00
_cell.angle_beta   90.00
_cell.angle_gamma   90.00
#
_symmetry.space_group_name_H-M   'P 1'
#
loop_
_entity.id
_entity.type
_entity.pdbx_description
1 polymer ?
#
loop_
_entity_poly.entity_id
_entity_poly.type
_entity_poly.pdbx_seq_one_letter_code
_entity_poly.pdbx_strand_id
1 'polypeptide(L)'
;METIAQHQEQLQYAEVYISDMLALRNMFLQIHNTSKISSDFGIPFLLAKKENQIVSFATLILNRNGKISFKIWAKNTVSDQEKKNFYSKAENEFNRKKDPNFRDPDS
;
A
#
# COMPACT_ATOMS: atom_id res chain seq x y z
N MET A 1 -37.39 11.24 -9.81
CA MET A 1 -35.98 11.51 -10.14
C MET A 1 -35.18 10.38 -9.52
N GLU A 2 -34.71 9.46 -10.35
CA GLU A 2 -33.88 8.34 -9.90
C GLU A 2 -32.44 8.83 -9.81
N THR A 3 -31.95 9.04 -8.59
CA THR A 3 -30.54 9.35 -8.35
C THR A 3 -29.77 8.06 -8.59
N ILE A 4 -29.15 7.93 -9.77
CA ILE A 4 -28.15 6.89 -10.01
C ILE A 4 -26.99 7.23 -9.06
N ALA A 5 -26.98 6.62 -7.89
CA ALA A 5 -25.84 6.66 -7.00
C ALA A 5 -24.68 6.03 -7.78
N GLN A 6 -23.83 6.86 -8.37
CA GLN A 6 -22.53 6.42 -8.88
C GLN A 6 -21.79 5.87 -7.67
N HIS A 7 -21.85 4.56 -7.49
CA HIS A 7 -21.04 3.83 -6.53
C HIS A 7 -19.59 4.05 -6.98
N GLN A 8 -18.97 5.14 -6.51
CA GLN A 8 -17.53 5.30 -6.62
C GLN A 8 -16.97 4.17 -5.77
N GLU A 9 -16.58 3.08 -6.42
CA GLU A 9 -15.95 1.93 -5.77
C GLU A 9 -14.79 2.42 -4.92
N GLN A 10 -15.02 2.47 -3.62
CA GLN A 10 -14.09 3.05 -2.69
C GLN A 10 -13.00 2.03 -2.40
N LEU A 11 -11.74 2.45 -2.55
CA LEU A 11 -10.61 1.63 -2.13
C LEU A 11 -10.74 1.28 -0.65
N GLN A 12 -10.66 -0.01 -0.35
CA GLN A 12 -10.57 -0.51 1.02
C GLN A 12 -9.09 -0.64 1.39
N TYR A 13 -8.72 -0.21 2.59
CA TYR A 13 -7.35 -0.27 3.06
C TYR A 13 -7.21 -1.28 4.20
N ALA A 14 -6.13 -2.05 4.21
CA ALA A 14 -5.83 -2.98 5.30
C ALA A 14 -4.33 -3.09 5.53
N GLU A 15 -3.95 -3.43 6.76
CA GLU A 15 -2.57 -3.86 7.06
C GLU A 15 -2.23 -5.15 6.32
N VAL A 16 -0.95 -5.31 5.99
CA VAL A 16 -0.48 -6.52 5.32
C VAL A 16 -0.32 -7.66 6.33
N TYR A 17 -0.90 -8.81 6.01
CA TYR A 17 -0.66 -10.07 6.73
C TYR A 17 0.28 -10.98 5.93
N ILE A 18 0.90 -11.95 6.60
CA ILE A 18 1.81 -12.90 5.94
C ILE A 18 1.12 -13.69 4.81
N SER A 19 -0.19 -13.93 4.94
CA SER A 19 -1.02 -14.56 3.90
C SER A 19 -1.08 -13.75 2.60
N ASP A 20 -0.89 -12.43 2.65
CA ASP A 20 -0.93 -11.57 1.47
C ASP A 20 0.39 -11.60 0.68
N MET A 21 1.50 -12.03 1.29
CA MET A 21 2.85 -11.84 0.75
C MET A 21 3.06 -12.47 -0.63
N LEU A 22 2.49 -13.65 -0.88
CA LEU A 22 2.57 -14.30 -2.20
C LEU A 22 1.86 -13.47 -3.27
N ALA A 23 0.70 -12.91 -2.96
CA ALA A 23 -0.04 -12.04 -3.88
C ALA A 23 0.72 -10.73 -4.15
N LEU A 24 1.28 -10.12 -3.09
CA LEU A 24 2.07 -8.88 -3.22
C LEU A 24 3.35 -9.10 -4.04
N ARG A 25 4.05 -10.20 -3.83
CA ARG A 25 5.21 -10.61 -4.64
C ARG A 25 4.82 -10.71 -6.12
N ASN A 26 3.76 -11.46 -6.42
CA ASN A 26 3.36 -11.69 -7.81
C ASN A 26 2.92 -10.38 -8.48
N MET A 27 2.21 -9.52 -7.74
CA MET A 27 1.82 -8.20 -8.20
C MET A 27 3.03 -7.30 -8.48
N PHE A 28 4.05 -7.29 -7.63
CA PHE A 28 5.29 -6.55 -7.87
C PHE A 28 5.95 -6.98 -9.18
N LEU A 29 6.11 -8.29 -9.37
CA LEU A 29 6.71 -8.86 -10.58
C LEU A 29 5.93 -8.48 -11.84
N GLN A 30 4.59 -8.48 -11.77
CA GLN A 30 3.72 -8.06 -12.87
C GLN A 30 3.86 -6.56 -13.19
N ILE A 31 3.88 -5.69 -12.17
CA ILE A 31 4.05 -4.24 -12.36
C ILE A 31 5.38 -3.93 -13.05
N HIS A 32 6.44 -4.64 -12.67
CA HIS A 32 7.79 -4.42 -13.18
C HIS A 32 8.16 -5.26 -14.41
N ASN A 33 7.25 -6.10 -14.91
CA ASN A 33 7.50 -7.07 -15.99
C ASN A 33 8.82 -7.84 -15.81
N THR A 34 9.05 -8.38 -14.61
CA THR A 34 10.29 -9.08 -14.23
C THR A 34 10.00 -10.41 -13.56
N SER A 35 10.94 -11.35 -13.63
CA SER A 35 10.85 -12.65 -12.94
C SER A 35 11.58 -12.68 -11.58
N LYS A 36 12.33 -11.60 -11.26
CA LYS A 36 13.15 -11.51 -10.04
C LYS A 36 12.71 -10.34 -9.17
N ILE A 37 12.63 -10.60 -7.85
CA ILE A 37 12.44 -9.55 -6.85
C ILE A 37 13.73 -8.73 -6.74
N SER A 38 13.61 -7.41 -6.76
CA SER A 38 14.70 -6.48 -6.40
C SER A 38 14.59 -6.06 -4.94
N SER A 39 15.65 -5.45 -4.40
CA SER A 39 15.65 -4.85 -3.06
C SER A 39 14.58 -3.78 -2.87
N ASP A 40 14.04 -3.22 -3.97
CA ASP A 40 12.95 -2.25 -3.93
C ASP A 40 11.61 -2.84 -3.49
N PHE A 41 11.45 -4.18 -3.49
CA PHE A 41 10.24 -4.81 -2.95
C PHE A 41 10.01 -4.47 -1.48
N GLY A 42 11.08 -4.32 -0.70
CA GLY A 42 11.01 -3.85 0.68
C GLY A 42 10.15 -4.73 1.60
N ILE A 43 9.62 -4.11 2.65
CA ILE A 43 8.72 -4.76 3.63
C ILE A 43 7.32 -4.17 3.46
N PRO A 44 6.36 -4.90 2.87
CA PRO A 44 4.99 -4.42 2.73
C PRO A 44 4.33 -4.20 4.09
N PHE A 45 3.58 -3.10 4.24
CA PHE A 45 2.92 -2.77 5.52
C PHE A 45 1.46 -2.32 5.38
N LEU A 46 1.03 -1.89 4.18
CA LEU A 46 -0.34 -1.49 3.90
C LEU A 46 -0.73 -1.90 2.48
N LEU A 47 -1.97 -2.35 2.29
CA LEU A 47 -2.52 -2.69 0.99
C LEU A 47 -3.85 -1.97 0.74
N ALA A 48 -4.18 -1.79 -0.54
CA ALA A 48 -5.47 -1.29 -1.01
C ALA A 48 -6.16 -2.35 -1.87
N LYS A 49 -7.45 -2.56 -1.62
CA LYS A 49 -8.31 -3.50 -2.34
C LYS A 49 -9.43 -2.77 -3.07
N LYS A 50 -9.78 -3.30 -4.23
CA LYS A 50 -10.96 -2.95 -5.03
C LYS A 50 -11.62 -4.25 -5.45
N GLU A 51 -12.92 -4.40 -5.21
CA GLU A 51 -13.66 -5.65 -5.50
C GLU A 51 -12.95 -6.92 -4.95
N ASN A 52 -12.46 -6.84 -3.71
CA ASN A 52 -11.69 -7.89 -3.03
C ASN A 52 -10.34 -8.28 -3.69
N GLN A 53 -9.89 -7.54 -4.70
CA GLN A 53 -8.57 -7.72 -5.32
C GLN A 53 -7.58 -6.67 -4.83
N ILE A 54 -6.35 -7.08 -4.55
CA ILE A 54 -5.28 -6.14 -4.23
C ILE A 54 -4.91 -5.35 -5.51
N VAL A 55 -4.99 -4.02 -5.42
CA VAL A 55 -4.73 -3.09 -6.53
C VAL A 55 -3.56 -2.15 -6.27
N SER A 56 -3.21 -1.93 -5.01
CA SER A 56 -2.00 -1.21 -4.59
C SER A 56 -1.45 -1.75 -3.27
N PHE A 57 -0.16 -1.57 -3.02
CA PHE A 57 0.45 -1.81 -1.71
C PHE A 57 1.64 -0.88 -1.46
N ALA A 58 1.92 -0.61 -0.19
CA ALA A 58 3.00 0.24 0.27
C ALA A 58 4.08 -0.59 0.98
N THR A 59 5.35 -0.27 0.72
CA THR A 59 6.51 -1.03 1.19
C THR A 59 7.52 -0.12 1.86
N LEU A 60 8.01 -0.51 3.03
CA LEU A 60 9.15 0.13 3.68
C LEU A 60 10.44 -0.18 2.92
N ILE A 61 11.26 0.84 2.70
CA ILE A 61 12.55 0.73 2.03
C ILE A 61 13.61 1.53 2.77
N LEU A 62 14.88 1.21 2.54
CA LEU A 62 16.00 2.07 2.90
C LEU A 62 16.28 3.01 1.72
N ASN A 63 16.28 4.31 1.98
CA ASN A 63 16.69 5.29 0.98
C ASN A 63 18.22 5.40 0.89
N ARG A 64 18.73 6.19 -0.07
CA ARG A 64 20.17 6.37 -0.30
C ARG A 64 20.93 6.92 0.92
N ASN A 65 20.24 7.54 1.86
CA ASN A 65 20.81 8.11 3.08
C ASN A 65 20.70 7.15 4.27
N GLY A 66 20.34 5.88 4.05
CA GLY A 66 20.17 4.87 5.09
C GLY A 66 18.93 5.07 5.97
N LYS A 67 18.03 6.00 5.64
CA LYS A 67 16.81 6.25 6.41
C LYS A 67 15.65 5.38 5.91
N ILE A 68 14.80 4.94 6.83
CA ILE A 68 13.55 4.25 6.49
C ILE A 68 12.59 5.25 5.83
N SER A 69 12.14 4.89 4.64
CA SER A 69 11.11 5.57 3.84
C SER A 69 10.11 4.52 3.33
N PHE A 70 9.17 4.92 2.48
CA PHE A 70 8.26 3.98 1.82
C PHE A 70 8.09 4.28 0.33
N LYS A 71 7.69 3.26 -0.42
CA LYS A 71 7.27 3.32 -1.82
C LYS A 71 5.87 2.73 -1.98
N ILE A 72 5.18 3.11 -3.04
CA ILE A 72 3.86 2.58 -3.40
C ILE A 72 3.97 1.91 -4.75
N TRP A 73 3.39 0.71 -4.83
CA TRP A 73 3.24 -0.06 -6.04
C TRP A 73 1.75 -0.18 -6.35
N ALA A 74 1.35 0.19 -7.56
CA ALA A 74 -0.05 0.22 -7.97
C ALA A 74 -0.20 -0.39 -9.37
N LYS A 75 -1.31 -1.11 -9.60
CA LYS A 75 -1.69 -1.55 -10.94
C LYS A 75 -2.08 -0.35 -11.80
N ASN A 76 -1.99 -0.51 -13.13
CA ASN A 76 -2.39 0.52 -14.09
C ASN A 76 -3.90 0.83 -14.05
N THR A 77 -4.71 -0.03 -13.43
CA THR A 77 -6.15 0.16 -13.22
C THR A 77 -6.48 1.17 -12.12
N VAL A 78 -5.48 1.60 -11.34
CA VAL A 78 -5.65 2.57 -10.26
C VAL A 78 -5.48 3.98 -10.82
N SER A 79 -6.51 4.81 -10.68
CA SER A 79 -6.48 6.21 -11.09
C SER A 79 -5.50 7.04 -10.26
N ASP A 80 -5.10 8.19 -10.76
CA ASP A 80 -4.15 9.05 -10.05
C ASP A 80 -4.74 9.63 -8.75
N GLN A 81 -6.06 9.84 -8.69
CA GLN A 81 -6.73 10.24 -7.46
C GLN A 81 -6.70 9.13 -6.41
N GLU A 82 -6.95 7.88 -6.81
CA GLU A 82 -6.84 6.71 -5.94
C GLU A 82 -5.40 6.52 -5.42
N LYS A 83 -4.38 6.72 -6.28
CA LYS A 83 -2.97 6.69 -5.87
C LYS A 83 -2.66 7.77 -4.82
N LYS A 84 -3.13 9.00 -5.02
CA LYS A 84 -2.96 10.10 -4.05
C LYS A 84 -3.63 9.78 -2.71
N ASN A 85 -4.86 9.29 -2.74
CA ASN A 85 -5.60 8.90 -1.53
C ASN A 85 -4.87 7.79 -0.77
N PHE A 86 -4.39 6.77 -1.49
CA PHE A 86 -3.63 5.69 -0.89
C PHE A 86 -2.28 6.17 -0.33
N TYR A 87 -1.62 7.11 -1.02
CA TYR A 87 -0.39 7.73 -0.51
C TYR A 87 -0.61 8.43 0.82
N SER A 88 -1.63 9.29 0.92
CA SER A 88 -1.95 9.97 2.18
C SER A 88 -2.26 8.97 3.30
N LYS A 89 -2.96 7.86 3.00
CA LYS A 89 -3.22 6.81 3.99
C LYS A 89 -1.94 6.09 4.42
N ALA A 90 -1.07 5.72 3.48
CA ALA A 90 0.20 5.06 3.76
C ALA A 90 1.15 5.95 4.58
N GLU A 91 1.20 7.26 4.26
CA GLU A 91 1.98 8.25 4.99
C GLU A 91 1.50 8.40 6.43
N ASN A 92 0.18 8.48 6.65
CA ASN A 92 -0.41 8.51 7.99
C ASN A 92 -0.07 7.26 8.81
N GLU A 93 -0.18 6.06 8.23
CA GLU A 93 0.19 4.81 8.91
C GLU A 93 1.69 4.74 9.22
N PHE A 94 2.52 5.18 8.28
CA PHE A 94 3.97 5.23 8.44
C PHE A 94 4.39 6.18 9.56
N ASN A 95 3.76 7.35 9.64
CA ASN A 95 4.03 8.34 10.68
C ASN A 95 3.49 7.88 12.04
N ARG A 96 2.29 7.27 12.09
CA ARG A 96 1.72 6.71 13.33
C ARG A 96 2.64 5.65 13.94
N LYS A 97 3.20 4.75 13.12
CA LYS A 97 4.14 3.71 13.58
C LYS A 97 5.53 4.27 13.96
N LYS A 98 5.82 5.52 13.61
CA LYS A 98 7.04 6.24 14.01
C LYS A 98 6.85 7.10 15.25
N ASP A 99 5.61 7.36 15.66
CA ASP A 99 5.33 8.16 16.84
C ASP A 99 5.80 7.41 18.10
N PRO A 100 6.65 8.01 18.94
CA PRO A 100 7.03 7.41 20.22
C PRO A 100 5.83 7.08 21.11
N ASN A 101 4.70 7.80 20.99
CA ASN A 101 3.48 7.51 21.76
C ASN A 101 2.78 6.21 21.34
N PHE A 102 3.13 5.62 20.19
CA PHE A 102 2.63 4.29 19.80
C PHE A 102 3.41 3.15 20.48
N ARG A 103 4.49 3.46 21.21
CA ARG A 103 5.27 2.49 21.99
C ARG A 103 4.82 2.35 23.44
N ASP A 104 3.76 3.05 23.84
CA ASP A 104 3.23 2.95 25.21
C ASP A 104 2.02 2.01 25.23
N PRO A 105 2.19 0.72 25.61
CA PRO A 105 1.09 -0.23 25.70
C PRO A 105 0.14 0.06 26.86
N ASP A 106 0.43 1.05 27.72
CA ASP A 106 -0.30 1.35 28.96
C ASP A 106 -1.03 2.71 28.90
N SER A 107 -1.84 2.95 27.85
CA SER A 107 -2.89 4.00 27.87
C SER A 107 -4.16 3.52 28.58
#